data_AF-A0A7J7LEM8-F1
#
_entry.id   AF-A0A7J7LEM8-F1
#
_cell.length_a   1.000
_cell.length_b   1.000
_cell.length_c   1.000
_cell.angle_alpha   90.00
_cell.angle_beta   90.00
_cell.angle_gamma   90.00
#
_symmetry.space_group_name_H-M   'P 1'
#
loop_
_entity.id
_entity.type
_entity.pdbx_description
1 polymer ?
#
loop_
_entity_poly.entity_id
_entity_poly.type
_entity_poly.pdbx_seq_one_letter_code
_entity_poly.pdbx_strand_id
1 'polypeptide(L)'
;MLQDCCEYEKNQISIGPWGGQGGTMLDDELNTTIRHMVIGHGLGIDFIQTEYDREGSSVWSEKHGGVGGAKVDKIKLDFPHEYLTTVTGYYGSIKSRDTICILSLTLQTNKQKYGPFGTNKGTYFSFLITGGMIVGFHGSFGWYLDSIGVYLKALTKPYSSKVCFADFSGTHDASSTSEGESNHKFVWLKEAMQAEENNSDEEKNKNGQLNVKMTGT
;
A
#
# COMPACT_ATOMS: atom_id res chain seq x y z
N MET A 1 -1.06 4.20 36.05
CA MET A 1 -0.50 2.94 35.52
C MET A 1 -1.40 2.55 34.34
N LEU A 2 -1.29 3.16 33.16
CA LEU A 2 -0.29 2.97 32.09
C LEU A 2 -0.08 1.49 31.75
N GLN A 3 -1.12 0.82 31.27
CA GLN A 3 -1.01 -0.52 30.70
C GLN A 3 -2.13 -0.79 29.68
N ASP A 4 -2.33 0.10 28.71
CA ASP A 4 -3.18 -0.22 27.53
C ASP A 4 -2.71 0.44 26.22
N CYS A 5 -1.58 1.15 26.23
CA CYS A 5 -1.03 1.77 25.01
C CYS A 5 -0.16 0.82 24.15
N CYS A 6 0.10 -0.42 24.60
CA CYS A 6 1.11 -1.29 23.98
C CYS A 6 0.57 -2.45 23.11
N GLU A 7 -0.74 -2.56 22.88
CA GLU A 7 -1.28 -3.69 22.09
C GLU A 7 -2.07 -3.29 20.82
N TYR A 8 -1.78 -2.10 20.26
CA TYR A 8 -2.23 -1.71 18.92
C TYR A 8 -1.08 -1.32 17.95
N GLU A 9 0.16 -1.75 18.22
CA GLU A 9 1.28 -1.58 17.27
C GLU A 9 1.52 -2.80 16.35
N LYS A 10 0.61 -3.79 16.31
CA LYS A 10 0.84 -5.01 15.53
C LYS A 10 0.24 -4.97 14.13
N ASN A 11 1.15 -4.73 13.17
CA ASN A 11 1.09 -4.92 11.71
C ASN A 11 0.78 -3.69 10.86
N GLN A 12 1.63 -2.67 10.94
CA GLN A 12 1.78 -1.67 9.88
C GLN A 12 2.41 -2.32 8.65
N ILE A 13 1.60 -2.65 7.63
CA ILE A 13 2.12 -3.13 6.35
C ILE A 13 2.41 -1.90 5.49
N SER A 14 3.68 -1.70 5.13
CA SER A 14 4.13 -0.64 4.24
C SER A 14 4.84 -1.21 3.02
N ILE A 15 4.80 -0.48 1.90
CA ILE A 15 5.49 -0.86 0.66
C ILE A 15 6.19 0.37 0.09
N GLY A 16 7.43 0.16 -0.38
CA GLY A 16 8.32 1.22 -0.85
C GLY A 16 9.36 1.61 0.22
N PRO A 17 9.90 2.84 0.19
CA PRO A 17 9.59 3.89 -0.78
C PRO A 17 10.28 3.69 -2.14
N TRP A 18 9.66 4.20 -3.20
CA TRP A 18 10.28 4.38 -4.51
C TRP A 18 10.81 5.81 -4.63
N GLY A 19 11.93 6.02 -5.33
CA GLY A 19 12.49 7.35 -5.56
C GLY A 19 13.92 7.50 -5.04
N GLY A 20 14.27 8.72 -4.61
CA GLY A 20 15.59 9.07 -4.10
C GLY A 20 15.80 8.72 -2.63
N GLN A 21 17.04 8.82 -2.18
CA GLN A 21 17.44 8.61 -0.77
C GLN A 21 17.66 9.93 0.00
N GLY A 22 17.39 11.07 -0.65
CA GLY A 22 17.55 12.39 -0.07
C GLY A 22 16.29 12.90 0.64
N GLY A 23 16.37 14.14 1.13
CA GLY A 23 15.25 14.88 1.70
C GLY A 23 15.01 14.63 3.19
N THR A 24 14.00 15.33 3.71
CA THR A 24 13.44 15.15 5.05
C THR A 24 12.42 14.00 5.01
N MET A 25 12.36 13.21 6.07
CA MET A 25 11.41 12.10 6.15
C MET A 25 9.96 12.59 6.14
N LEU A 26 9.14 11.87 5.38
CA LEU A 26 7.68 11.96 5.34
C LEU A 26 7.13 10.72 6.02
N ASP A 27 6.29 10.90 7.03
CA ASP A 27 5.51 9.82 7.62
C ASP A 27 4.17 10.37 8.12
N ASP A 28 3.08 10.01 7.44
CA ASP A 28 1.73 10.46 7.81
C ASP A 28 1.07 9.56 8.88
N GLU A 29 1.82 8.60 9.43
CA GLU A 29 1.33 7.60 10.37
C GLU A 29 0.21 6.72 9.77
N LEU A 30 -0.35 5.83 10.59
CA LEU A 30 -1.52 5.05 10.22
C LEU A 30 -2.79 5.88 10.39
N ASN A 31 -3.60 5.91 9.31
CA ASN A 31 -4.92 6.50 9.32
C ASN A 31 -5.97 5.45 8.94
N THR A 32 -7.25 5.79 9.07
CA THR A 32 -8.35 4.87 8.72
C THR A 32 -8.53 4.76 7.21
N THR A 33 -8.49 5.89 6.51
CA THR A 33 -8.50 5.99 5.05
C THR A 33 -8.17 7.42 4.60
N ILE A 34 -8.09 7.64 3.28
CA ILE A 34 -7.89 8.94 2.65
C ILE A 34 -9.24 9.53 2.25
N ARG A 35 -9.45 10.83 2.51
CA ARG A 35 -10.64 11.60 2.11
C ARG A 35 -10.35 12.51 0.93
N HIS A 36 -9.17 13.13 0.91
CA HIS A 36 -8.80 14.13 -0.07
C HIS A 36 -7.28 14.14 -0.26
N MET A 37 -6.80 14.38 -1.48
CA MET A 37 -5.40 14.68 -1.75
C MET A 37 -5.25 15.97 -2.57
N VAL A 38 -4.25 16.76 -2.24
CA VAL A 38 -3.80 17.92 -3.00
C VAL A 38 -2.40 17.62 -3.52
N ILE A 39 -2.21 17.71 -4.83
CA ILE A 39 -0.96 17.36 -5.50
C ILE A 39 -0.47 18.58 -6.28
N GLY A 40 0.67 19.15 -5.87
CA GLY A 40 1.38 20.17 -6.63
C GLY A 40 2.38 19.51 -7.57
N HIS A 41 2.34 19.87 -8.86
CA HIS A 41 3.22 19.25 -9.86
C HIS A 41 3.59 20.16 -11.03
N GLY A 42 4.63 19.76 -11.74
CA GLY A 42 5.12 20.39 -12.97
C GLY A 42 6.09 19.46 -13.69
N LEU A 43 7.40 19.67 -13.51
CA LEU A 43 8.43 18.76 -14.04
C LEU A 43 8.55 17.47 -13.24
N GLY A 44 8.19 17.53 -11.95
CA GLY A 44 7.98 16.38 -11.09
C GLY A 44 6.81 16.65 -10.15
N ILE A 45 6.71 15.87 -9.08
CA ILE A 45 5.79 16.13 -7.98
C ILE A 45 6.49 17.07 -7.01
N ASP A 46 5.97 18.29 -6.89
CA ASP A 46 6.53 19.32 -6.01
C ASP A 46 6.11 19.07 -4.57
N PHE A 47 4.83 18.75 -4.33
CA PHE A 47 4.34 18.39 -3.00
C PHE A 47 3.08 17.53 -3.05
N ILE A 48 2.82 16.85 -1.93
CA ILE A 48 1.52 16.23 -1.62
C ILE A 48 1.01 16.76 -0.27
N GLN A 49 -0.30 16.82 -0.12
CA GLN A 49 -0.97 17.04 1.15
C GLN A 49 -2.24 16.20 1.18
N THR A 50 -2.49 15.50 2.27
CA THR A 50 -3.56 14.52 2.34
C THR A 50 -4.49 14.83 3.51
N GLU A 51 -5.79 14.81 3.25
CA GLU A 51 -6.82 14.77 4.28
C GLU A 51 -7.16 13.32 4.57
N TYR A 52 -6.98 12.92 5.82
CA TYR A 52 -7.23 11.58 6.30
C TYR A 52 -8.51 11.51 7.11
N ASP A 53 -9.13 10.34 7.10
CA ASP A 53 -10.02 9.92 8.17
C ASP A 53 -9.21 9.28 9.29
N ARG A 54 -9.38 9.78 10.52
CA ARG A 54 -8.87 9.18 11.75
C ARG A 54 -10.05 8.90 12.65
N GLU A 55 -10.57 7.68 12.57
CA GLU A 55 -11.69 7.19 13.38
C GLU A 55 -12.94 8.07 13.25
N GLY A 56 -13.28 8.48 12.03
CA GLY A 56 -14.42 9.36 11.74
C GLY A 56 -14.11 10.85 11.78
N SER A 57 -12.93 11.26 12.29
CA SER A 57 -12.48 12.66 12.29
C SER A 57 -11.68 12.98 11.04
N SER A 58 -11.86 14.19 10.49
CA SER A 58 -11.09 14.68 9.33
C SER A 58 -9.84 15.43 9.81
N VAL A 59 -8.65 15.02 9.35
CA VAL A 59 -7.37 15.63 9.71
C VAL A 59 -6.50 15.82 8.48
N TRP A 60 -5.96 17.02 8.29
CA TRP A 60 -4.99 17.30 7.23
C TRP A 60 -3.57 16.99 7.69
N SER A 61 -2.78 16.34 6.83
CA SER A 61 -1.34 16.25 6.98
C SER A 61 -0.67 17.61 6.83
N GLU A 62 0.59 17.70 7.26
CA GLU A 62 1.46 18.74 6.76
C GLU A 62 1.60 18.64 5.24
N LYS A 63 1.96 19.76 4.61
CA LYS A 63 2.26 19.77 3.17
C LYS A 63 3.69 19.27 2.99
N HIS A 64 3.85 18.11 2.36
CA HIS A 64 5.15 17.47 2.17
C HIS A 64 5.72 17.80 0.80
N GLY A 65 6.82 18.55 0.78
CA GLY A 65 7.52 18.98 -0.43
C GLY A 65 7.69 20.49 -0.52
N GLY A 66 7.99 20.96 -1.73
CA GLY A 66 8.35 22.35 -2.00
C GLY A 66 7.19 23.33 -2.07
N VAL A 67 7.53 24.58 -2.35
CA VAL A 67 6.59 25.67 -2.67
C VAL A 67 6.32 25.79 -4.18
N GLY A 68 6.85 24.87 -4.98
CA GLY A 68 6.66 24.81 -6.43
C GLY A 68 5.31 24.26 -6.85
N GLY A 69 5.27 23.68 -8.05
CA GLY A 69 4.04 23.17 -8.67
C GLY A 69 3.42 24.20 -9.61
N ALA A 70 3.67 24.05 -10.92
CA ALA A 70 3.02 24.89 -11.93
C ALA A 70 1.51 24.62 -12.02
N LYS A 71 1.08 23.45 -11.55
CA LYS A 71 -0.32 23.03 -11.44
C LYS A 71 -0.56 22.43 -10.06
N VAL A 72 -1.78 22.61 -9.57
CA VAL A 72 -2.25 21.99 -8.33
C VAL A 72 -3.58 21.31 -8.61
N ASP A 73 -3.62 20.00 -8.42
CA ASP A 73 -4.81 19.18 -8.59
C ASP A 73 -5.34 18.71 -7.25
N LYS A 74 -6.67 18.66 -7.13
CA LYS A 74 -7.40 18.27 -5.93
C LYS A 74 -8.24 17.04 -6.22
N ILE A 75 -8.03 15.99 -5.42
CA ILE A 75 -8.70 14.70 -5.55
C ILE A 75 -9.56 14.52 -4.31
N LYS A 76 -10.85 14.80 -4.43
CA LYS A 76 -11.82 14.53 -3.37
C LYS A 76 -12.45 13.16 -3.63
N LEU A 77 -12.26 12.23 -2.70
CA LEU A 77 -12.85 10.89 -2.79
C LEU A 77 -14.29 10.91 -2.29
N ASP A 78 -15.14 10.09 -2.89
CA ASP A 78 -16.49 9.81 -2.40
C ASP A 78 -16.46 8.91 -1.14
N PHE A 79 -15.91 9.45 -0.04
CA PHE A 79 -15.82 8.75 1.24
C PHE A 79 -17.21 8.41 1.79
N PRO A 80 -17.43 7.19 2.35
CA PRO A 80 -16.45 6.11 2.54
C PRO A 80 -16.42 5.09 1.38
N HIS A 81 -17.15 5.33 0.29
CA HIS A 81 -17.36 4.36 -0.78
C HIS A 81 -16.23 4.31 -1.81
N GLU A 82 -15.42 5.35 -1.88
CA GLU A 82 -14.24 5.45 -2.74
C GLU A 82 -12.96 5.48 -1.89
N TYR A 83 -12.03 4.58 -2.21
CA TYR A 83 -10.76 4.42 -1.51
C TYR A 83 -9.65 4.06 -2.49
N LEU A 84 -8.42 4.44 -2.14
CA LEU A 84 -7.26 4.26 -2.99
C LEU A 84 -6.78 2.80 -2.96
N THR A 85 -6.55 2.21 -4.14
CA THR A 85 -6.12 0.81 -4.31
C THR A 85 -4.80 0.68 -5.05
N THR A 86 -4.42 1.70 -5.81
CA THR A 86 -3.24 1.65 -6.68
C THR A 86 -2.51 2.98 -6.66
N VAL A 87 -1.19 2.91 -6.56
CA VAL A 87 -0.28 4.02 -6.85
C VAL A 87 0.71 3.58 -7.93
N THR A 88 0.83 4.36 -8.98
CA THR A 88 1.83 4.15 -10.02
C THR A 88 2.48 5.47 -10.38
N GLY A 89 3.65 5.43 -11.00
CA GLY A 89 4.34 6.66 -11.35
C GLY A 89 5.70 6.42 -11.94
N TYR A 90 6.45 7.51 -12.05
CA TYR A 90 7.82 7.48 -12.49
C TYR A 90 8.69 8.27 -11.51
N TYR A 91 9.94 7.86 -11.34
CA TYR A 91 10.95 8.61 -10.60
C TYR A 91 12.25 8.73 -11.40
N GLY A 92 13.04 9.75 -11.11
CA GLY A 92 14.27 10.05 -11.83
C GLY A 92 14.83 11.43 -11.50
N SER A 93 15.87 11.83 -12.23
CA SER A 93 16.53 13.13 -12.05
C SER A 93 15.76 14.26 -12.75
N ILE A 94 15.57 15.38 -12.03
CA ILE A 94 15.10 16.65 -12.61
C ILE A 94 16.33 17.52 -12.95
N LYS A 95 16.53 17.80 -14.24
CA LYS A 95 17.52 18.79 -14.77
C LYS A 95 18.98 18.55 -14.38
N SER A 96 19.54 17.39 -14.74
CA SER A 96 20.98 17.05 -14.61
C SER A 96 21.58 17.27 -13.21
N ARG A 97 20.73 17.39 -12.18
CA ARG A 97 21.13 17.34 -10.78
C ARG A 97 21.01 15.90 -10.34
N ASP A 98 22.01 15.39 -9.63
CA ASP A 98 22.09 13.99 -9.19
C ASP A 98 21.01 13.59 -8.16
N THR A 99 20.00 14.45 -7.93
CA THR A 99 18.88 14.18 -7.03
C THR A 99 17.76 13.47 -7.78
N ILE A 100 17.42 12.26 -7.31
CA ILE A 100 16.29 11.48 -7.78
C ILE A 100 15.03 11.90 -7.01
N CYS A 101 13.94 12.14 -7.72
CA CYS A 101 12.65 12.49 -7.15
C CYS A 101 11.50 11.85 -7.92
N ILE A 102 10.29 11.91 -7.36
CA ILE A 102 9.07 11.46 -8.01
C ILE A 102 8.73 12.43 -9.13
N LEU A 103 8.73 11.90 -10.35
CA LEU A 103 8.45 12.66 -11.57
C LEU A 103 6.98 12.65 -11.92
N SER A 104 6.28 11.54 -11.64
CA SER A 104 4.83 11.50 -11.79
C SER A 104 4.13 10.56 -10.82
N LEU A 105 2.86 10.86 -10.61
CA LEU A 105 1.93 10.02 -9.84
C LEU A 105 0.65 9.82 -10.61
N THR A 106 0.15 8.60 -10.56
CA THR A 106 -1.15 8.20 -11.05
C THR A 106 -1.79 7.34 -9.98
N LEU A 107 -2.95 7.78 -9.52
CA LEU A 107 -3.67 7.21 -8.40
C LEU A 107 -4.94 6.56 -8.93
N GLN A 108 -5.22 5.33 -8.51
CA GLN A 108 -6.45 4.65 -8.89
C GLN A 108 -7.16 4.13 -7.65
N THR A 109 -8.46 4.39 -7.62
CA THR A 109 -9.39 3.97 -6.59
C THR A 109 -10.16 2.74 -7.05
N ASN A 110 -11.01 2.21 -6.19
CA ASN A 110 -12.01 1.22 -6.56
C ASN A 110 -13.07 1.74 -7.55
N LYS A 111 -13.09 3.04 -7.88
CA LYS A 111 -14.08 3.65 -8.78
C LYS A 111 -13.47 4.22 -10.06
N GLN A 112 -12.36 4.94 -9.96
CA GLN A 112 -11.80 5.68 -11.08
C GLN A 112 -10.29 5.92 -10.94
N LYS A 113 -9.73 6.61 -11.92
CA LYS A 113 -8.30 6.91 -12.03
C LYS A 113 -8.08 8.42 -12.07
N TYR A 114 -7.04 8.88 -11.38
CA TYR A 114 -6.61 10.27 -11.28
C TYR A 114 -5.15 10.41 -11.77
N GLY A 115 -4.89 11.49 -12.52
CA GLY A 115 -3.59 11.75 -13.13
C GLY A 115 -3.48 11.19 -14.56
N PRO A 116 -2.25 11.04 -15.10
CA PRO A 116 -0.97 11.28 -14.42
C PRO A 116 -0.75 12.76 -14.07
N PHE A 117 -0.19 12.99 -12.89
CA PHE A 117 0.32 14.29 -12.44
C PHE A 117 1.83 14.33 -12.64
N GLY A 118 2.39 15.45 -13.08
CA GLY A 118 3.81 15.58 -13.38
C GLY A 118 4.21 15.01 -14.75
N THR A 119 5.42 14.45 -14.85
CA THR A 119 6.05 13.99 -16.09
C THR A 119 6.32 12.49 -16.10
N ASN A 120 5.75 11.76 -17.06
CA ASN A 120 5.94 10.32 -17.21
C ASN A 120 7.25 9.96 -17.93
N LYS A 121 8.38 10.27 -17.30
CA LYS A 121 9.73 9.91 -17.78
C LYS A 121 10.53 9.36 -16.61
N GLY A 122 11.53 8.52 -16.89
CA GLY A 122 12.37 7.90 -15.87
C GLY A 122 12.00 6.45 -15.60
N THR A 123 12.25 5.98 -14.38
CA THR A 123 11.98 4.60 -13.96
C THR A 123 10.55 4.48 -13.47
N TYR A 124 9.81 3.54 -14.06
CA TYR A 124 8.43 3.26 -13.68
C TYR A 124 8.36 2.51 -12.35
N PHE A 125 7.38 2.84 -11.53
CA PHE A 125 6.99 2.06 -10.35
C PHE A 125 5.48 1.87 -10.31
N SER A 126 5.06 0.79 -9.65
CA SER A 126 3.65 0.43 -9.50
C SER A 126 3.44 -0.38 -8.24
N PHE A 127 2.35 -0.10 -7.57
CA PHE A 127 1.83 -0.89 -6.47
C PHE A 127 0.31 -0.97 -6.55
N LEU A 128 -0.22 -2.19 -6.37
CA LEU A 128 -1.64 -2.52 -6.38
C LEU A 128 -1.92 -3.39 -5.15
N ILE A 129 -2.93 -3.02 -4.36
CA ILE A 129 -3.47 -3.88 -3.29
C ILE A 129 -4.79 -4.52 -3.72
N THR A 130 -4.92 -5.83 -3.49
CA THR A 130 -6.17 -6.58 -3.65
C THR A 130 -6.75 -6.92 -2.28
N GLY A 131 -8.04 -6.65 -2.07
CA GLY A 131 -8.70 -6.93 -0.78
C GLY A 131 -8.32 -5.97 0.36
N GLY A 132 -7.77 -4.80 0.03
CA GLY A 132 -7.39 -3.76 0.98
C GLY A 132 -7.40 -2.39 0.34
N MET A 133 -6.88 -1.41 1.07
CA MET A 133 -6.76 -0.02 0.64
C MET A 133 -5.47 0.61 1.15
N ILE A 134 -5.04 1.65 0.45
CA ILE A 134 -3.96 2.54 0.88
C ILE A 134 -4.55 3.55 1.87
N VAL A 135 -3.93 3.67 3.04
CA VAL A 135 -4.42 4.49 4.16
C VAL A 135 -3.46 5.60 4.59
N GLY A 136 -2.28 5.67 4.00
CA GLY A 136 -1.27 6.66 4.35
C GLY A 136 -0.10 6.62 3.41
N PHE A 137 0.74 7.65 3.49
CA PHE A 137 1.97 7.76 2.73
C PHE A 137 3.16 7.92 3.68
N HIS A 138 4.30 7.39 3.23
CA HIS A 138 5.61 7.64 3.84
C HIS A 138 6.63 7.91 2.74
N GLY A 139 7.85 8.31 3.08
CA GLY A 139 8.90 8.55 2.10
C GLY A 139 9.80 9.71 2.51
N SER A 140 10.13 10.57 1.57
CA SER A 140 10.96 11.74 1.81
C SER A 140 10.69 12.88 0.84
N PHE A 141 11.00 14.09 1.25
CA PHE A 141 10.78 15.29 0.45
C PHE A 141 11.86 16.35 0.67
N GLY A 142 12.07 17.17 -0.35
CA GLY A 142 12.88 18.37 -0.30
C GLY A 142 12.19 19.48 -1.10
N TRP A 143 12.84 19.94 -2.17
CA TRP A 143 12.20 20.86 -3.11
C TRP A 143 11.13 20.19 -3.97
N TYR A 144 11.23 18.87 -4.13
CA TYR A 144 10.26 17.97 -4.73
C TYR A 144 9.90 16.87 -3.73
N LEU A 145 8.94 16.03 -4.07
CA LEU A 145 8.76 14.75 -3.42
C LEU A 145 9.90 13.82 -3.88
N ASP A 146 10.83 13.49 -2.99
CA ASP A 146 12.03 12.74 -3.32
C ASP A 146 11.72 11.24 -3.42
N SER A 147 10.92 10.72 -2.49
CA SER A 147 10.47 9.34 -2.49
C SER A 147 9.06 9.20 -1.94
N ILE A 148 8.36 8.12 -2.33
CA ILE A 148 7.01 7.82 -1.88
C ILE A 148 6.86 6.33 -1.61
N GLY A 149 6.22 5.99 -0.51
CA GLY A 149 5.74 4.68 -0.14
C GLY A 149 4.32 4.78 0.44
N VAL A 150 3.70 3.64 0.69
CA VAL A 150 2.29 3.56 1.09
C VAL A 150 2.10 2.67 2.32
N TYR A 151 1.18 3.08 3.18
CA TYR A 151 0.62 2.24 4.25
C TYR A 151 -0.67 1.57 3.82
N LEU A 152 -0.86 0.32 4.24
CA LEU A 152 -1.93 -0.55 3.79
C LEU A 152 -2.82 -1.00 4.94
N LYS A 153 -4.12 -1.12 4.65
CA LYS A 153 -5.10 -1.74 5.54
C LYS A 153 -5.93 -2.76 4.79
N ALA A 154 -6.05 -3.97 5.35
CA ALA A 154 -6.92 -4.99 4.81
C ALA A 154 -8.39 -4.58 5.00
N LEU A 155 -9.22 -4.80 3.98
CA LEU A 155 -10.66 -4.69 4.12
C LEU A 155 -11.15 -6.00 4.73
N THR A 156 -11.36 -6.02 6.03
CA THR A 156 -12.06 -7.13 6.67
C THR A 156 -13.47 -7.16 6.09
N LYS A 157 -13.79 -8.17 5.28
CA LYS A 157 -15.18 -8.39 4.89
C LYS A 157 -15.95 -8.65 6.18
N PRO A 158 -16.97 -7.83 6.56
CA PRO A 158 -17.88 -8.28 7.59
C PRO A 158 -18.58 -9.50 6.99
N TYR A 159 -18.24 -10.69 7.47
CA TYR A 159 -18.97 -11.88 7.13
C TYR A 159 -20.36 -11.71 7.75
N SER A 160 -21.31 -11.19 6.98
CA SER A 160 -22.73 -11.13 7.36
C SER A 160 -23.25 -12.56 7.32
N SER A 161 -22.95 -13.32 8.38
CA SER A 161 -23.73 -14.50 8.70
C SER A 161 -24.97 -14.01 9.45
N LYS A 162 -26.01 -13.64 8.69
CA LYS A 162 -27.36 -13.77 9.22
C LYS A 162 -27.59 -15.26 9.47
N VAL A 163 -27.27 -15.72 10.68
CA VAL A 163 -27.78 -17.01 11.15
C VAL A 163 -29.23 -16.78 11.51
N CYS A 164 -30.13 -17.18 10.59
CA CYS A 164 -31.53 -17.33 10.91
C CYS A 164 -31.65 -18.58 11.79
N PHE A 165 -31.87 -18.40 13.10
CA PHE A 165 -32.34 -19.48 13.95
C PHE A 165 -33.81 -19.70 13.61
N ALA A 166 -34.10 -20.79 12.90
CA ALA A 166 -35.45 -21.30 12.82
C ALA A 166 -35.76 -21.96 14.17
N ASP A 167 -36.73 -21.42 14.89
CA ASP A 167 -37.28 -22.07 16.09
C ASP A 167 -37.84 -23.44 15.70
N PHE A 168 -37.28 -24.51 16.29
CA PHE A 168 -37.95 -25.81 16.29
C PHE A 168 -38.08 -26.27 17.73
N SER A 169 -39.33 -26.27 18.20
CA SER A 169 -39.75 -26.87 19.46
C SER A 169 -39.45 -28.38 19.44
N GLY A 170 -38.62 -28.85 20.36
CA GLY A 170 -38.39 -30.28 20.57
C GLY A 170 -37.49 -30.56 21.77
N THR A 171 -38.08 -31.09 22.84
CA THR A 171 -37.43 -31.52 24.08
C THR A 171 -36.56 -32.77 23.89
N HIS A 172 -35.34 -32.80 24.48
CA HIS A 172 -34.82 -33.82 25.41
C HIS A 172 -33.27 -33.86 25.49
N ASP A 173 -32.83 -33.94 26.75
CA ASP A 173 -31.53 -34.11 27.43
C ASP A 173 -30.20 -34.49 26.72
N ALA A 174 -29.16 -33.77 27.20
CA ALA A 174 -27.77 -34.12 27.56
C ALA A 174 -26.84 -34.92 26.62
N SER A 175 -25.75 -34.28 26.16
CA SER A 175 -24.35 -34.56 26.58
C SER A 175 -23.36 -33.83 25.67
N SER A 176 -22.32 -33.26 26.26
CA SER A 176 -21.21 -32.55 25.62
C SER A 176 -20.33 -33.45 24.75
N THR A 177 -19.83 -32.92 23.62
CA THR A 177 -18.39 -32.89 23.28
C THR A 177 -18.16 -32.01 22.05
N SER A 178 -17.28 -31.04 22.21
CA SER A 178 -16.65 -30.24 21.17
C SER A 178 -15.59 -31.07 20.45
N GLU A 179 -15.38 -30.87 19.15
CA GLU A 179 -14.09 -30.46 18.56
C GLU A 179 -14.09 -30.57 17.04
N GLY A 180 -13.55 -29.52 16.40
CA GLY A 180 -12.65 -29.64 15.26
C GLY A 180 -13.26 -29.69 13.87
N GLU A 181 -13.38 -28.52 13.21
CA GLU A 181 -13.18 -28.41 11.75
C GLU A 181 -13.14 -26.94 11.30
N SER A 182 -12.05 -26.23 11.56
CA SER A 182 -11.78 -24.93 10.90
C SER A 182 -10.31 -24.65 10.59
N ASN A 183 -9.41 -25.59 10.88
CA ASN A 183 -7.98 -25.44 10.60
C ASN A 183 -7.59 -25.79 9.16
N HIS A 184 -8.50 -26.33 8.35
CA HIS A 184 -8.16 -26.82 7.01
C HIS A 184 -7.99 -25.72 5.94
N LYS A 185 -8.33 -24.45 6.25
CA LYS A 185 -8.22 -23.33 5.29
C LYS A 185 -6.95 -22.49 5.40
N PHE A 186 -6.24 -22.56 6.54
CA PHE A 186 -4.98 -21.82 6.74
C PHE A 186 -3.73 -22.62 6.35
N VAL A 187 -3.83 -23.96 6.29
CA VAL A 187 -2.70 -24.84 5.93
C VAL A 187 -2.32 -24.66 4.46
N TRP A 188 -3.30 -24.63 3.54
CA TRP A 188 -3.06 -24.45 2.10
C TRP A 188 -2.40 -23.10 1.74
N LEU A 189 -2.70 -22.02 2.49
CA LEU A 189 -2.11 -20.71 2.24
C LEU A 189 -0.62 -20.65 2.64
N LYS A 190 -0.21 -21.39 3.67
CA LYS A 190 1.20 -21.51 4.05
C LYS A 190 1.97 -22.40 3.06
N GLU A 191 1.36 -23.49 2.61
CA GLU A 191 1.96 -24.39 1.61
C GLU A 191 2.13 -23.71 0.25
N ALA A 192 1.18 -22.85 -0.17
CA ALA A 192 1.29 -22.09 -1.41
C ALA A 192 2.42 -21.03 -1.37
N MET A 193 2.68 -20.42 -0.21
CA MET A 193 3.78 -19.45 -0.06
C MET A 193 5.16 -20.13 0.00
N GLN A 194 5.26 -21.34 0.54
CA GLN A 194 6.51 -22.11 0.55
C GLN A 194 6.85 -22.72 -0.83
N ALA A 195 5.84 -22.92 -1.69
CA ALA A 195 6.02 -23.47 -3.04
C ALA A 195 6.63 -22.45 -4.03
N GLU A 196 6.40 -21.15 -3.87
CA GLU A 196 7.05 -20.12 -4.72
C GLU A 196 8.52 -19.88 -4.34
N GLU A 197 8.88 -20.01 -3.06
CA GLU A 197 10.25 -19.83 -2.59
C GLU A 197 11.18 -20.93 -3.13
N ASN A 198 10.72 -22.20 -3.11
CA ASN A 198 11.46 -23.35 -3.63
C ASN A 198 11.60 -23.38 -5.17
N ASN A 199 10.71 -22.70 -5.91
CA ASN A 199 10.80 -22.64 -7.37
C ASN A 199 11.85 -21.61 -7.85
N SER A 200 12.23 -20.65 -7.00
CA SER A 200 13.22 -19.62 -7.34
C SER A 200 14.69 -20.10 -7.22
N ASP A 201 14.93 -21.17 -6.45
CA ASP A 201 16.27 -21.77 -6.29
C ASP A 201 16.58 -22.84 -7.34
N GLU A 202 15.57 -23.52 -7.89
CA GLU A 202 15.75 -24.53 -8.94
C GLU A 202 16.03 -23.91 -10.32
N GLU A 203 15.54 -22.68 -10.56
CA GLU A 203 15.80 -21.94 -11.80
C GLU A 203 17.21 -21.30 -11.83
N LYS A 204 17.80 -20.99 -10.66
CA LYS A 204 19.19 -20.54 -10.54
C LYS A 204 20.20 -21.68 -10.78
N ASN A 205 19.85 -22.92 -10.44
CA ASN A 205 20.75 -24.06 -10.61
C ASN A 205 20.84 -24.54 -12.07
N LYS A 206 19.80 -24.34 -12.88
CA LYS A 206 19.82 -24.66 -14.33
C LYS A 206 20.64 -23.67 -15.16
N ASN A 207 20.67 -22.38 -14.78
CA ASN A 207 21.46 -21.35 -15.47
C ASN A 207 22.93 -21.30 -15.05
N GLY A 208 23.30 -21.92 -13.91
CA GLY A 208 24.69 -22.08 -13.49
C GLY A 208 25.48 -23.18 -14.24
N GLN A 209 24.80 -24.13 -14.86
CA GLN A 209 25.46 -25.30 -15.49
C GLN A 209 25.74 -25.14 -17.00
N LEU A 210 25.29 -24.04 -17.63
CA LEU A 210 25.52 -23.75 -19.05
C LEU A 210 26.80 -22.95 -19.33
N ASN A 211 27.47 -22.36 -18.33
CA ASN A 211 28.63 -21.48 -18.53
C ASN A 211 30.01 -22.12 -18.33
N VAL A 212 30.12 -23.45 -18.20
CA VAL A 212 31.41 -24.14 -17.94
C VAL A 212 31.95 -24.91 -19.16
N LYS A 213 31.32 -24.85 -20.34
CA LYS A 213 31.79 -25.57 -21.54
C LYS A 213 32.05 -24.64 -22.74
N MET A 214 32.98 -23.69 -22.61
CA MET A 214 33.58 -22.96 -23.74
C MET A 214 34.99 -22.47 -23.39
N THR A 215 35.89 -23.36 -22.96
CA THR A 215 37.35 -23.14 -23.06
C THR A 215 38.04 -24.46 -23.41
N GLY A 216 38.85 -24.43 -24.48
CA GLY A 216 39.56 -25.58 -25.06
C GLY A 216 39.12 -25.74 -26.52
N THR A 217 39.95 -25.46 -27.53
CA THR A 217 41.42 -25.42 -27.66
C THR A 217 41.77 -24.49 -28.81
#